data_AF-A0A1H8KEN0-F1
#
_entry.id   AF-A0A1H8KEN0-F1
#
_cell.length_a   1.000
_cell.length_b   1.000
_cell.length_c   1.000
_cell.angle_alpha   90.00
_cell.angle_beta   90.00
_cell.angle_gamma   90.00
#
_symmetry.space_group_name_H-M   'P 1'
#
loop_
_entity.id
_entity.type
_entity.pdbx_description
1 polymer ?
#
loop_
_entity_poly.entity_id
_entity_poly.type
_entity_poly.pdbx_seq_one_letter_code
_entity_poly.pdbx_strand_id
1 'polypeptide(L)'
;MSLPTADEVFAKAAEGSPFSNGTEGYAWMENNCHRCVHDKPARNDDYENACPIILVAYVGKTSAEWLRKDGFRLGDQYTCLYFRDENDPGPDEPTPIPDPPGQLTLCPRELFERQGRMFADTKPQ
;
A
#
# COMPACT_ATOMS: atom_id res chain seq x y z
N MET A 1 -1.64 8.08 2.27
CA MET A 1 -0.38 8.12 1.50
C MET A 1 -0.73 7.84 0.06
N SER A 2 -0.28 8.67 -0.89
CA SER A 2 -0.44 8.41 -2.32
C SER A 2 0.52 7.31 -2.76
N LEU A 3 0.16 6.56 -3.80
CA LEU A 3 1.07 5.59 -4.42
C LEU A 3 2.25 6.32 -5.09
N PRO A 4 3.46 5.76 -5.06
CA PRO A 4 4.61 6.27 -5.81
C PRO A 4 4.42 6.05 -7.32
N THR A 5 5.06 6.88 -8.14
CA THR A 5 5.09 6.66 -9.60
C THR A 5 6.05 5.52 -9.97
N ALA A 6 5.91 4.96 -11.17
CA ALA A 6 6.81 3.89 -11.65
C ALA A 6 8.29 4.31 -11.61
N ASP A 7 8.58 5.54 -12.03
CA ASP A 7 9.95 6.09 -12.03
C ASP A 7 10.50 6.23 -10.60
N GLU A 8 9.67 6.65 -9.65
CA GLU A 8 10.07 6.76 -8.25
C GLU A 8 10.37 5.40 -7.62
N VAL A 9 9.55 4.39 -7.90
CA VAL A 9 9.78 3.03 -7.40
C VAL A 9 11.08 2.49 -8.01
N PHE A 10 11.27 2.65 -9.32
CA PHE A 10 12.46 2.14 -10.01
C PHE A 10 13.74 2.81 -9.52
N ALA A 11 13.72 4.12 -9.30
CA ALA A 11 14.87 4.88 -8.81
C ALA A 11 15.31 4.48 -7.39
N LYS A 12 14.37 4.03 -6.55
CA LYS A 12 14.63 3.61 -5.16
C LYS A 12 14.88 2.11 -5.00
N ALA A 13 14.53 1.32 -6.01
CA ALA A 13 14.59 -0.13 -5.93
C ALA A 13 16.04 -0.63 -5.77
N ALA A 14 16.22 -1.61 -4.88
CA ALA A 14 17.49 -2.29 -4.70
C ALA A 14 17.73 -3.26 -5.86
N GLU A 15 19.01 -3.44 -6.23
CA GLU A 15 19.40 -4.46 -7.21
C GLU A 15 19.14 -5.87 -6.69
N GLY A 16 18.74 -6.77 -7.60
CA GLY A 16 18.51 -8.18 -7.31
C GLY A 16 17.03 -8.54 -7.29
N SER A 17 16.72 -9.70 -7.88
CA SER A 17 15.37 -10.23 -7.90
C SER A 17 14.90 -10.54 -6.47
N PRO A 18 13.69 -10.09 -6.08
CA PRO A 18 13.12 -10.42 -4.77
C PRO A 18 12.72 -11.90 -4.67
N PHE A 19 12.54 -12.58 -5.81
CA PHE A 19 12.08 -13.97 -5.89
C PHE A 19 13.12 -14.84 -6.60
N SER A 20 13.25 -16.10 -6.13
CA SER A 20 14.19 -17.06 -6.71
C SER A 20 13.67 -17.66 -8.03
N ASN A 21 12.35 -17.65 -8.24
CA ASN A 21 11.68 -18.21 -9.42
C ASN A 21 10.26 -17.64 -9.56
N GLY A 22 9.59 -17.97 -10.68
CA GLY A 22 8.22 -17.55 -10.96
C GLY A 22 7.20 -18.03 -9.93
N THR A 23 7.34 -19.25 -9.40
CA THR A 23 6.41 -19.80 -8.39
C THR A 23 6.40 -18.96 -7.12
N GLU A 24 7.56 -18.51 -6.64
CA GLU A 24 7.66 -17.60 -5.49
C GLU A 24 7.01 -16.26 -5.77
N GLY A 25 7.25 -15.69 -6.96
CA GLY A 25 6.62 -14.45 -7.38
C GLY A 25 5.11 -14.55 -7.45
N TYR A 26 4.58 -15.60 -8.09
CA TYR A 26 3.14 -15.84 -8.16
C TYR A 26 2.52 -16.03 -6.77
N ALA A 27 3.13 -16.85 -5.92
CA ALA A 27 2.64 -17.05 -4.56
C ALA A 27 2.60 -15.73 -3.76
N TRP A 28 3.57 -14.84 -3.97
CA TRP A 28 3.58 -13.53 -3.33
C TRP A 28 2.51 -12.60 -3.91
N MET A 29 2.30 -12.61 -5.23
CA MET A 29 1.26 -11.81 -5.90
C MET A 29 -0.15 -12.23 -5.48
N GLU A 30 -0.41 -13.53 -5.32
CA GLU A 30 -1.69 -14.05 -4.78
C GLU A 30 -1.99 -13.48 -3.38
N ASN A 31 -0.96 -13.37 -2.54
CA ASN A 31 -1.10 -12.83 -1.17
C ASN A 31 -1.17 -11.31 -1.12
N ASN A 32 -0.81 -10.60 -2.19
CA ASN A 32 -0.69 -9.14 -2.21
C ASN A 32 -1.46 -8.55 -3.40
N CYS A 33 -0.85 -8.51 -4.59
CA CYS A 33 -1.39 -7.85 -5.79
C CYS A 33 -2.82 -8.29 -6.13
N HIS A 34 -3.09 -9.59 -6.24
CA HIS A 34 -4.37 -10.11 -6.73
C HIS A 34 -5.58 -9.76 -5.84
N ARG A 35 -5.35 -9.38 -4.59
CA ARG A 35 -6.37 -8.98 -3.62
C ARG A 35 -6.24 -7.52 -3.16
N CYS A 36 -5.27 -6.78 -3.70
CA CYS A 36 -5.05 -5.39 -3.35
C CYS A 36 -5.99 -4.46 -4.12
N VAL A 37 -6.58 -3.46 -3.44
CA VAL A 37 -7.43 -2.45 -4.05
C VAL A 37 -6.68 -1.59 -5.08
N HIS A 38 -5.38 -1.35 -4.86
CA HIS A 38 -4.54 -0.53 -5.75
C HIS A 38 -4.15 -1.24 -7.04
N ASP A 39 -4.20 -2.56 -7.05
CA ASP A 39 -3.84 -3.39 -8.22
C ASP A 39 -5.09 -3.81 -9.01
N LYS A 40 -6.28 -3.61 -8.44
CA LYS A 40 -7.57 -3.88 -9.08
C LYS A 40 -7.73 -3.25 -10.47
N PRO A 41 -7.26 -2.01 -10.74
CA PRO A 41 -7.32 -1.44 -12.08
C PRO A 41 -6.64 -2.32 -13.15
N ALA A 42 -5.45 -2.87 -12.88
CA ALA A 42 -4.76 -3.76 -13.82
C ALA A 42 -5.56 -5.04 -14.11
N ARG A 43 -6.27 -5.58 -13.11
CA ARG A 43 -7.17 -6.75 -13.31
C ARG A 43 -8.39 -6.45 -14.19
N ASN A 44 -8.70 -5.17 -14.40
CA ASN A 44 -9.77 -4.68 -15.27
C ASN A 44 -9.24 -3.97 -16.52
N ASP A 45 -8.00 -4.28 -16.94
CA ASP A 45 -7.32 -3.71 -18.11
C ASP A 45 -7.05 -2.19 -18.05
N ASP A 46 -7.10 -1.59 -16.86
CA ASP A 46 -6.74 -0.19 -16.60
C ASP A 46 -5.34 -0.10 -15.96
N TYR A 47 -4.32 -0.29 -16.80
CA TYR A 47 -2.92 -0.29 -16.38
C TYR A 47 -2.40 1.12 -16.02
N GLU A 48 -3.02 2.18 -16.54
CA GLU A 48 -2.62 3.57 -16.25
C GLU A 48 -2.89 3.94 -14.81
N ASN A 49 -3.97 3.40 -14.22
CA ASN A 49 -4.35 3.65 -12.83
C ASN A 49 -3.91 2.53 -11.85
N ALA A 50 -3.16 1.53 -12.32
CA ALA A 50 -2.71 0.42 -11.51
C ALA A 50 -1.47 0.74 -10.66
N CYS A 51 -1.27 -0.01 -9.58
CA CYS A 51 -0.09 0.09 -8.74
C CYS A 51 1.19 -0.29 -9.53
N PRO A 52 2.18 0.61 -9.67
CA PRO A 52 3.36 0.32 -10.49
C PRO A 52 4.41 -0.52 -9.76
N ILE A 53 4.24 -0.78 -8.46
CA ILE A 53 5.30 -1.31 -7.60
C ILE A 53 5.78 -2.70 -8.07
N ILE A 54 4.89 -3.57 -8.53
CA ILE A 54 5.26 -4.93 -8.96
C ILE A 54 6.16 -4.93 -10.20
N LEU A 55 6.14 -3.87 -11.01
CA LEU A 55 6.90 -3.78 -12.25
C LEU A 55 8.41 -3.86 -12.02
N VAL A 56 8.91 -3.37 -10.87
CA VAL A 56 10.36 -3.44 -10.60
C VAL A 56 10.84 -4.88 -10.37
N ALA A 57 9.98 -5.78 -9.89
CA ALA A 57 10.33 -7.18 -9.72
C ALA A 57 10.51 -7.90 -11.07
N TYR A 58 9.71 -7.54 -12.09
CA TYR A 58 9.82 -8.11 -13.44
C TYR A 58 11.14 -7.76 -14.13
N VAL A 59 11.76 -6.64 -13.75
CA VAL A 59 13.06 -6.19 -14.25
C VAL A 59 14.22 -6.57 -13.33
N GLY A 60 13.99 -7.48 -12.38
CA GLY A 60 15.04 -8.04 -11.53
C GLY A 60 15.51 -7.12 -10.40
N LYS A 61 14.63 -6.24 -9.92
CA LYS A 61 14.88 -5.32 -8.80
C LYS A 61 13.90 -5.56 -7.66
N THR A 62 14.31 -5.21 -6.44
CA THR A 62 13.48 -5.31 -5.24
C THR A 62 12.99 -3.92 -4.83
N SER A 63 11.67 -3.73 -4.75
CA SER A 63 11.05 -2.46 -4.33
C SER A 63 11.43 -2.08 -2.90
N ALA A 64 11.68 -0.79 -2.65
CA ALA A 64 11.98 -0.26 -1.32
C ALA A 64 10.76 -0.28 -0.38
N GLU A 65 9.57 -0.38 -0.96
CA GLU A 65 8.28 -0.45 -0.29
C GLU A 65 7.97 -1.85 0.25
N TRP A 66 8.87 -2.82 0.06
CA TRP A 66 8.74 -4.19 0.50
C TRP A 66 9.61 -4.45 1.72
N LEU A 67 8.97 -4.61 2.88
CA LEU A 67 9.66 -4.97 4.11
C LEU A 67 9.91 -6.47 4.12
N ARG A 68 11.18 -6.86 4.05
CA ARG A 68 11.59 -8.26 4.14
C ARG A 68 11.28 -8.80 5.53
N LYS A 69 10.69 -9.99 5.59
CA LYS A 69 10.46 -10.74 6.83
C LYS A 69 11.63 -11.67 7.16
N ASP A 70 11.76 -11.99 8.43
CA ASP A 70 12.70 -13.02 8.90
C ASP A 70 12.17 -14.42 8.57
N GLY A 71 13.05 -15.27 8.05
CA GLY A 71 12.72 -16.64 7.66
C GLY A 71 12.05 -16.75 6.28
N PHE A 72 12.31 -17.86 5.60
CA PHE A 72 11.69 -18.15 4.31
C PHE A 72 10.31 -18.78 4.51
N ARG A 73 9.29 -18.15 3.93
CA ARG A 73 7.96 -18.74 3.73
C ARG A 73 7.47 -18.39 2.33
N LEU A 74 7.03 -19.40 1.58
CA LEU A 74 6.53 -19.22 0.22
C LEU A 74 5.39 -18.20 0.20
N GLY A 75 5.53 -17.16 -0.64
CA GLY A 75 4.53 -16.09 -0.79
C GLY A 75 4.45 -15.08 0.36
N ASP A 76 5.27 -15.19 1.41
CA ASP A 76 5.21 -14.32 2.60
C ASP A 76 6.56 -13.71 2.97
N GLN A 77 7.52 -13.70 2.05
CA GLN A 77 8.88 -13.19 2.32
C GLN A 77 8.94 -11.67 2.49
N TYR A 78 7.95 -10.94 1.97
CA TYR A 78 7.89 -9.49 2.02
C TYR A 78 6.48 -9.00 2.39
N THR A 79 6.41 -7.98 3.22
CA THR A 79 5.19 -7.17 3.43
C THR A 79 5.27 -5.92 2.57
N CYS A 80 4.28 -5.73 1.70
CA CYS A 80 4.14 -4.48 0.95
C CYS A 80 3.52 -3.39 1.83
N LEU A 81 4.18 -2.23 1.92
CA LEU A 81 3.73 -1.08 2.71
C LEU A 81 2.42 -0.46 2.21
N TYR A 82 2.11 -0.63 0.93
CA TYR A 82 0.91 -0.09 0.29
C TYR A 82 -0.20 -1.13 0.15
N PHE A 83 0.01 -2.37 0.62
CA PHE A 83 -1.03 -3.38 0.52
C PHE A 83 -2.29 -2.98 1.31
N ARG A 84 -3.43 -3.04 0.62
CA ARG A 84 -4.77 -2.83 1.17
C ARG A 84 -5.71 -3.83 0.55
N ASP A 85 -6.24 -4.72 1.38
CA ASP A 85 -7.16 -5.74 0.91
C ASP A 85 -8.45 -5.11 0.38
N GLU A 86 -8.97 -5.61 -0.74
CA GLU A 86 -10.20 -5.11 -1.34
C GLU A 86 -11.48 -5.47 -0.56
N ASN A 87 -11.42 -6.48 0.32
CA ASN A 87 -12.51 -6.94 1.18
C ASN A 87 -12.35 -6.50 2.64
N ASP A 88 -11.25 -5.82 2.98
CA ASP A 88 -11.09 -5.17 4.27
C ASP A 88 -11.83 -3.82 4.20
N PRO A 89 -12.91 -3.60 4.97
CA PRO A 89 -13.62 -2.32 5.01
C PRO A 89 -12.74 -1.15 5.48
N GLY A 90 -11.47 -1.42 5.80
CA GLY A 90 -10.56 -0.50 6.45
C GLY A 90 -10.68 -0.66 7.95
N PRO A 91 -9.86 0.05 8.74
CA PRO A 91 -10.15 0.19 10.14
C PRO A 91 -11.50 0.90 10.25
N ASP A 92 -12.56 0.15 10.54
CA ASP A 92 -13.59 0.66 11.44
C ASP A 92 -12.79 1.14 12.66
N GLU A 93 -12.55 2.45 12.76
CA GLU A 93 -12.00 3.00 14.00
C GLU A 93 -12.92 2.45 15.10
N PRO A 94 -12.40 1.65 16.06
CA PRO A 94 -13.25 1.07 17.07
C PRO A 94 -13.86 2.23 17.85
N THR A 95 -15.10 2.55 17.53
CA THR A 95 -15.91 3.48 18.30
C THR A 95 -16.38 2.69 19.50
N PRO A 96 -15.95 3.03 20.73
CA PRO A 96 -16.42 2.34 21.90
C PRO A 96 -17.94 2.50 21.98
N ILE A 97 -18.68 1.38 21.91
CA ILE A 97 -20.13 1.37 22.15
C ILE A 97 -20.36 0.48 23.38
N PRO A 98 -20.97 1.01 24.46
CA PRO A 98 -21.40 2.39 24.67
C PRO A 98 -20.24 3.35 24.97
N ASP A 99 -20.50 4.65 24.88
CA ASP A 99 -19.54 5.70 25.28
C ASP A 99 -19.07 5.47 26.74
N PRO A 100 -17.75 5.41 27.00
CA PRO A 100 -17.24 5.21 28.35
C PRO A 100 -17.60 6.43 29.24
N PRO A 101 -18.04 6.20 30.49
CA PRO A 101 -18.48 7.28 31.36
C PRO A 101 -17.33 8.25 31.66
N GLY A 102 -17.59 9.55 31.51
CA GLY A 102 -16.63 10.62 31.79
C GLY A 102 -15.75 11.04 30.62
N GLN A 103 -15.83 10.40 29.46
CA GLN A 103 -14.97 10.73 28.30
C GLN A 103 -15.64 11.66 27.26
N LEU A 104 -16.95 11.94 27.37
CA LEU A 104 -17.77 12.53 26.30
C LEU A 104 -17.73 11.69 25.00
N THR A 105 -18.76 11.82 24.16
CA THR A 105 -18.83 11.12 22.87
C THR A 105 -17.76 11.68 21.92
N LEU A 106 -17.12 10.79 21.15
CA LEU A 106 -16.20 11.21 20.08
C LEU A 106 -16.97 12.09 19.08
N CYS A 107 -16.44 13.27 18.76
CA CYS A 107 -17.09 14.16 17.81
C CYS A 107 -17.22 13.50 16.42
N PRO A 108 -18.33 13.70 15.69
CA PRO A 108 -18.51 13.14 14.36
C PRO A 108 -17.38 13.59 13.42
N ARG A 109 -16.71 12.62 12.80
CA ARG A 109 -15.54 12.83 11.93
C ARG A 109 -15.87 13.72 10.73
N GLU A 110 -17.05 13.57 10.15
CA GLU A 110 -17.54 14.28 8.95
C GLU A 110 -17.42 15.81 9.05
N LEU A 111 -17.59 16.37 10.25
CA LEU A 111 -17.47 17.82 10.49
C LEU A 111 -16.03 18.34 10.41
N PHE A 112 -15.03 17.45 10.51
CA PHE A 112 -13.62 17.76 10.57
C PHE A 112 -12.83 17.24 9.37
N GLU A 113 -13.46 16.48 8.47
CA GLU A 113 -12.90 16.10 7.17
C GLU A 113 -12.86 17.30 6.22
N ARG A 114 -11.97 18.26 6.47
CA ARG A 114 -11.63 19.26 5.47
C ARG A 114 -10.77 18.60 4.40
N GLN A 115 -11.09 18.84 3.12
CA GLN A 115 -10.15 18.58 2.03
C GLN A 115 -8.80 19.21 2.39
N GLY A 116 -7.76 18.39 2.51
CA GLY A 116 -6.45 18.84 2.97
C GLY A 116 -5.94 20.01 2.15
N ARG A 117 -5.98 21.22 2.70
CA ARG A 117 -5.25 22.36 2.13
C ARG A 117 -3.79 22.12 2.48
N MET A 118 -2.98 21.71 1.50
CA MET A 118 -1.54 21.80 1.64
C MET A 118 -1.18 23.25 1.94
N PHE A 119 -0.47 23.50 3.05
CA PHE A 119 0.14 24.80 3.28
C PHE A 119 1.20 24.99 2.20
N ALA A 120 0.94 25.88 1.24
CA ALA A 120 1.94 26.29 0.27
C ALA A 120 3.10 26.94 1.04
N ASP A 121 4.29 26.36 0.91
CA ASP A 121 5.53 26.85 1.50
C ASP A 121 5.85 28.22 0.84
N THR A 122 5.46 29.30 1.51
CA THR A 122 5.67 30.67 1.02
C THR A 122 6.97 31.21 1.56
N LYS A 123 8.10 30.82 0.93
CA LYS A 123 9.35 31.55 1.13
C LYS A 123 9.34 32.83 0.29
N PRO A 124 9.55 34.02 0.88
CA PRO A 124 9.77 35.25 0.13
C PRO A 124 11.15 35.22 -0.55
N GLN A 125 11.22 35.78 -1.76
CA GLN A 125 12.45 35.95 -2.57
C GLN A 125 13.41 36.95 -1.93
#